data_AF-A0A1E7EQT0-F1
#
_entry.id   AF-A0A1E7EQT0-F1
#
_cell.length_a   1.000
_cell.length_b   1.000
_cell.length_c   1.000
_cell.angle_alpha   90.00
_cell.angle_beta   90.00
_cell.angle_gamma   90.00
#
_symmetry.space_group_name_H-M   'P 1'
#
loop_
_entity.id
_entity.type
_entity.pdbx_description
1 polymer ?
#
loop_
_entity_poly.entity_id
_entity_poly.type
_entity_poly.pdbx_seq_one_letter_code
_entity_poly.pdbx_strand_id
1 'polypeptide(L)'
;MAIKEAGRILRPGGWMIFSDIMQEEIVDSTTMQPIYNRINLSKMGTVSNYKSALEENGFTNFSTDLHSDNISEHYGCVLDVTKSKGHQIGLSEAYIKKAEAGLKVWKENSPGNIVWGIIVAQKTHKVE
;
A
#
# COMPACT_ATOMS: atom_id res chain seq x y z
N MET A 1 -0.82 0.28 -17.76
CA MET A 1 -0.88 0.23 -16.28
C MET A 1 -0.59 -1.19 -15.81
N ALA A 2 -0.07 -1.38 -14.60
CA ALA A 2 0.39 -2.69 -14.10
C ALA A 2 -0.68 -3.80 -14.16
N ILE A 3 -1.93 -3.49 -13.78
CA ILE A 3 -3.06 -4.43 -13.81
C ILE A 3 -3.37 -4.91 -15.24
N LYS A 4 -3.27 -4.02 -16.24
CA LYS A 4 -3.46 -4.39 -17.65
C LYS A 4 -2.41 -5.40 -18.13
N GLU A 5 -1.15 -5.23 -17.73
CA GLU A 5 -0.10 -6.20 -18.08
C GLU A 5 -0.29 -7.53 -17.37
N ALA A 6 -0.67 -7.52 -16.09
CA ALA A 6 -1.02 -8.74 -15.36
C ALA A 6 -2.21 -9.47 -16.00
N GLY A 7 -3.24 -8.71 -16.39
CA GLY A 7 -4.36 -9.18 -17.18
C GLY A 7 -3.89 -9.81 -18.48
N ARG A 8 -3.03 -9.16 -19.28
CA ARG A 8 -2.53 -9.69 -20.56
C ARG A 8 -1.84 -11.06 -20.42
N ILE A 9 -1.04 -11.27 -19.38
CA ILE A 9 -0.25 -12.50 -19.20
C ILE A 9 -1.03 -13.64 -18.53
N LEU A 10 -2.00 -13.33 -17.65
CA LEU A 10 -2.80 -14.34 -16.98
C LEU A 10 -3.79 -14.99 -17.96
N ARG A 11 -3.96 -16.30 -17.87
CA ARG A 11 -4.99 -17.04 -18.60
C ARG A 11 -6.31 -17.01 -17.81
N PRO A 12 -7.48 -17.12 -18.45
CA PRO A 12 -8.72 -17.40 -17.74
C PRO A 12 -8.57 -18.60 -16.79
N GLY A 13 -9.05 -18.45 -15.55
CA GLY A 13 -8.84 -19.36 -14.44
C GLY A 13 -7.67 -18.98 -13.51
N GLY A 14 -6.73 -18.14 -13.96
CA GLY A 14 -5.58 -17.68 -13.16
C GLY A 14 -5.95 -16.70 -12.06
N TRP A 15 -5.23 -16.76 -10.95
CA TRP A 15 -5.40 -15.86 -9.80
C TRP A 15 -4.29 -14.83 -9.73
N MET A 16 -4.66 -13.60 -9.40
CA MET A 16 -3.75 -12.55 -8.97
C MET A 16 -3.98 -12.28 -7.49
N ILE A 17 -2.92 -12.41 -6.70
CA ILE A 17 -2.92 -12.16 -5.27
C ILE A 17 -1.75 -11.22 -4.99
N PHE A 18 -2.04 -10.08 -4.39
CA PHE A 18 -1.03 -9.08 -4.07
C PHE A 18 -1.41 -8.30 -2.83
N SER A 19 -0.45 -7.63 -2.23
CA SER A 19 -0.66 -6.76 -1.07
C SER A 19 -0.26 -5.35 -1.44
N ASP A 20 -1.00 -4.37 -0.94
CA ASP A 20 -0.64 -2.95 -1.10
C ASP A 20 -1.09 -2.10 0.09
N ILE A 21 -0.39 -0.97 0.28
CA ILE A 21 -0.77 0.09 1.22
C ILE A 21 -1.43 1.20 0.41
N MET A 22 -2.71 1.39 0.69
CA MET A 22 -3.65 2.26 0.00
C MET A 22 -4.13 3.36 0.95
N GLN A 23 -4.88 4.32 0.43
CA GLN A 23 -5.66 5.24 1.25
C GLN A 23 -7.12 4.78 1.35
N GLU A 24 -7.81 5.26 2.38
CA GLU A 24 -9.26 5.17 2.49
C GLU A 24 -9.95 5.91 1.31
N GLU A 25 -11.19 5.52 1.03
CA GLU A 25 -11.96 6.09 -0.09
C GLU A 25 -12.24 7.59 0.11
N ILE A 26 -12.44 8.00 1.35
CA ILE A 26 -12.70 9.39 1.75
C ILE A 26 -11.68 9.76 2.82
N VAL A 27 -10.77 10.67 2.48
CA VAL A 27 -9.72 11.16 3.37
C VAL A 27 -9.67 12.68 3.35
N ASP A 28 -9.30 13.27 4.49
CA ASP A 28 -8.96 14.68 4.56
C ASP A 28 -7.57 14.92 3.95
N SER A 29 -7.49 15.79 2.94
CA SER A 29 -6.24 16.05 2.21
C SER A 29 -5.18 16.69 3.10
N THR A 30 -5.59 17.50 4.10
CA THR A 30 -4.68 18.15 5.04
C THR A 30 -4.00 17.12 5.93
N THR A 31 -4.76 16.14 6.41
CA THR A 31 -4.30 15.02 7.24
C THR A 31 -3.39 14.07 6.44
N MET A 32 -3.67 13.87 5.15
CA MET A 32 -2.87 13.01 4.28
C MET A 32 -1.60 13.66 3.73
N GLN A 33 -1.51 14.99 3.72
CA GLN A 33 -0.39 15.71 3.13
C GLN A 33 0.99 15.28 3.69
N PRO A 34 1.17 15.03 5.01
CA PRO A 34 2.42 14.51 5.53
C PRO A 34 2.81 13.14 4.95
N ILE A 35 1.84 12.25 4.75
CA ILE A 35 2.05 10.92 4.17
C ILE A 35 2.45 11.07 2.70
N TYR A 36 1.69 11.85 1.93
CA TYR A 36 1.96 12.17 0.52
C TYR A 36 3.37 12.74 0.31
N ASN A 37 3.76 13.73 1.11
CA ASN A 37 5.10 14.32 1.06
C ASN A 37 6.19 13.29 1.36
N ARG A 38 5.92 12.32 2.24
CA ARG A 38 6.90 11.30 2.61
C ARG A 38 7.18 10.30 1.50
N ILE A 39 6.16 9.93 0.73
CA ILE A 39 6.26 8.99 -0.41
C ILE A 39 6.40 9.69 -1.76
N ASN A 40 6.43 11.03 -1.77
CA ASN A 40 6.49 11.84 -2.98
C ASN A 40 5.37 11.51 -3.98
N LEU A 41 4.16 11.31 -3.46
CA LEU A 41 2.94 11.11 -4.25
C LEU A 41 1.95 12.23 -3.98
N SER A 42 1.06 12.49 -4.93
CA SER A 42 -0.07 13.43 -4.75
C SER A 42 -1.37 12.72 -4.33
N LYS A 43 -1.44 11.40 -4.51
CA LYS A 43 -2.57 10.53 -4.13
C LYS A 43 -2.08 9.08 -4.07
N MET A 44 -2.73 8.26 -3.26
CA MET A 44 -2.55 6.80 -3.21
C MET A 44 -3.72 6.09 -3.89
N GLY A 45 -3.53 4.84 -4.30
CA GLY A 45 -4.63 4.00 -4.76
C GLY A 45 -5.63 3.74 -3.63
N THR A 46 -6.88 3.47 -3.99
CA THR A 46 -7.91 2.95 -3.09
C THR A 46 -8.30 1.53 -3.47
N VAL A 47 -9.04 0.84 -2.61
CA VAL A 47 -9.59 -0.49 -2.91
C VAL A 47 -10.49 -0.44 -4.14
N SER A 48 -11.33 0.60 -4.26
CA SER A 48 -12.19 0.80 -5.43
C SER A 48 -11.39 1.01 -6.72
N ASN A 49 -10.26 1.74 -6.68
CA ASN A 49 -9.39 1.92 -7.84
C ASN A 49 -8.84 0.57 -8.34
N TYR A 50 -8.42 -0.30 -7.42
CA TYR A 50 -7.96 -1.65 -7.80
C TYR A 50 -9.09 -2.52 -8.32
N LYS A 51 -10.26 -2.51 -7.67
CA LYS A 51 -11.42 -3.28 -8.13
C LYS A 51 -11.82 -2.90 -9.56
N SER A 52 -11.98 -1.60 -9.85
CA SER A 52 -12.34 -1.14 -11.19
C SER A 52 -11.27 -1.51 -12.23
N ALA A 53 -9.99 -1.28 -11.91
CA ALA A 53 -8.91 -1.65 -12.82
C ALA A 53 -8.84 -3.16 -13.09
N LEU A 54 -9.16 -4.00 -12.09
CA LEU A 54 -9.24 -5.44 -12.24
C LEU A 54 -10.42 -5.86 -13.12
N GLU A 55 -11.62 -5.32 -12.87
CA GLU A 55 -12.82 -5.59 -13.64
C GLU A 55 -12.64 -5.23 -15.12
N GLU A 56 -12.06 -4.06 -15.41
CA GLU A 56 -11.71 -3.60 -16.76
C GLU A 56 -10.73 -4.53 -17.50
N ASN A 57 -10.01 -5.39 -16.78
CA ASN A 57 -9.00 -6.30 -17.34
C ASN A 57 -9.38 -7.79 -17.21
N GLY A 58 -10.67 -8.06 -17.01
CA GLY A 58 -11.24 -9.41 -17.11
C GLY A 58 -11.21 -10.22 -15.81
N PHE A 59 -11.06 -9.55 -14.67
CA PHE A 59 -11.09 -10.18 -13.35
C PHE A 59 -12.44 -9.93 -12.67
N THR A 60 -13.06 -10.96 -12.07
CA THR A 60 -14.42 -10.81 -11.48
C THR A 60 -14.56 -11.37 -10.07
N ASN A 61 -13.77 -12.37 -9.68
CA ASN A 61 -13.82 -12.95 -8.32
C ASN A 61 -12.95 -12.13 -7.36
N PHE A 62 -13.31 -10.86 -7.18
CA PHE A 62 -12.59 -9.90 -6.36
C PHE A 62 -12.93 -10.05 -4.88
N SER A 63 -11.91 -10.11 -4.03
CA SER A 63 -12.04 -10.02 -2.58
C SER A 63 -10.83 -9.33 -1.96
N THR A 64 -11.02 -8.78 -0.76
CA THR A 64 -9.96 -8.16 0.03
C THR A 64 -9.93 -8.72 1.43
N ASP A 65 -8.73 -8.85 1.98
CA ASP A 65 -8.48 -9.07 3.40
C ASP A 65 -7.70 -7.86 3.95
N LEU A 66 -8.33 -7.11 4.86
CA LEU A 66 -7.85 -5.79 5.30
C LEU A 66 -7.20 -5.88 6.68
N HIS A 67 -6.00 -5.32 6.78
CA HIS A 67 -5.10 -5.38 7.92
C HIS A 67 -4.64 -3.98 8.36
N SER A 68 -5.50 -2.98 8.20
CA SER A 68 -5.17 -1.56 8.47
C SER A 68 -4.70 -1.31 9.90
N ASP A 69 -5.21 -2.07 10.87
CA ASP A 69 -4.81 -1.98 12.28
C ASP A 69 -3.32 -2.34 12.50
N ASN A 70 -2.75 -3.15 11.60
CA ASN A 70 -1.35 -3.56 11.69
C ASN A 70 -0.36 -2.50 11.19
N ILE A 71 -0.82 -1.42 10.54
CA ILE A 71 0.07 -0.44 9.91
C ILE A 71 0.90 0.31 10.95
N SER A 72 0.26 0.78 12.03
CA SER A 72 0.94 1.50 13.10
C SER A 72 1.92 0.61 13.86
N GLU A 73 1.58 -0.66 14.06
CA GLU A 73 2.48 -1.65 14.67
C GLU A 73 3.66 -1.96 13.74
N HIS A 74 3.41 -2.25 12.47
CA HIS A 74 4.42 -2.55 11.47
C HIS A 74 5.45 -1.43 11.35
N TYR A 75 5.01 -0.20 11.08
CA TYR A 75 5.93 0.94 10.95
C TYR A 75 6.55 1.36 12.29
N GLY A 76 5.88 1.11 13.41
CA GLY A 76 6.45 1.24 14.75
C GLY A 76 7.64 0.29 14.97
N CYS A 77 7.50 -0.97 14.60
CA CYS A 77 8.58 -1.96 14.70
C CYS A 77 9.76 -1.59 13.80
N VAL A 78 9.50 -1.18 12.55
CA VAL A 78 10.56 -0.71 11.62
C VAL A 78 11.30 0.50 12.20
N LEU A 79 10.59 1.43 12.84
CA LEU A 79 11.18 2.58 13.52
C LEU A 79 12.14 2.14 14.63
N ASP A 80 11.69 1.26 15.52
CA ASP A 80 12.47 0.80 16.67
C ASP A 80 13.71 0.01 16.25
N VAL A 81 13.58 -0.82 15.21
CA VAL A 81 14.71 -1.56 14.62
C VAL A 81 15.71 -0.61 13.95
N THR A 82 15.23 0.39 13.22
CA THR A 82 16.09 1.40 12.58
C THR A 82 16.92 2.16 13.62
N LYS A 83 16.29 2.56 14.73
CA LYS A 83 16.96 3.22 15.86
C LYS A 83 18.02 2.35 16.53
N SER A 84 17.64 1.12 16.87
CA SER A 84 18.49 0.23 17.68
C SER A 84 19.63 -0.41 16.89
N LYS A 85 19.41 -0.71 15.61
CA LYS A 85 20.36 -1.47 14.77
C LYS A 85 20.95 -0.66 13.63
N GLY A 86 20.42 0.52 13.32
CA GLY A 86 20.83 1.29 12.14
C GLY A 86 22.32 1.58 12.06
N HIS A 87 22.93 2.03 13.16
CA HIS A 87 24.37 2.28 13.21
C HIS A 87 25.21 1.02 12.99
N GLN A 88 24.74 -0.14 13.48
CA GLN A 88 25.47 -1.41 13.39
C GLN A 88 25.58 -1.89 11.94
N ILE A 89 24.60 -1.52 11.09
CA ILE A 89 24.59 -1.84 9.66
C ILE A 89 25.10 -0.68 8.79
N GLY A 90 25.72 0.34 9.40
CA GLY A 90 26.36 1.45 8.68
C GLY A 90 25.42 2.58 8.24
N LEU A 91 24.21 2.69 8.79
CA LEU A 91 23.36 3.86 8.52
C LEU A 91 23.93 5.11 9.17
N SER A 92 23.92 6.22 8.44
CA SER A 92 24.33 7.52 8.96
C SER A 92 23.29 8.09 9.92
N GLU A 93 23.75 8.91 10.88
CA GLU A 93 22.86 9.64 11.80
C GLU A 93 21.80 10.45 11.04
N ALA A 94 22.22 11.11 9.95
CA ALA A 94 21.32 11.89 9.11
C ALA A 94 20.23 11.04 8.44
N TYR A 95 20.59 9.82 8.02
CA TYR A 95 19.62 8.88 7.45
C TYR A 95 18.62 8.42 8.52
N ILE A 96 19.11 8.02 9.69
CA ILE A 96 18.26 7.54 10.79
C ILE A 96 17.27 8.63 11.18
N LYS A 97 17.70 9.87 11.42
CA LYS A 97 16.81 11.00 11.73
C LYS A 97 15.73 11.22 10.66
N LYS A 98 16.08 11.13 9.38
CA LYS A 98 15.13 11.24 8.27
C LYS A 98 14.14 10.07 8.23
N ALA A 99 14.62 8.85 8.46
CA ALA A 99 13.77 7.66 8.52
C ALA A 99 12.79 7.74 9.69
N GLU A 100 13.25 8.18 10.87
CA GLU A 100 12.42 8.37 12.05
C GLU A 100 11.26 9.33 11.82
N ALA A 101 11.55 10.52 11.28
CA ALA A 101 10.53 11.51 10.98
C ALA A 101 9.45 10.94 10.05
N GLY A 102 9.87 10.17 9.04
CA GLY A 102 8.94 9.55 8.09
C GLY A 102 8.12 8.39 8.66
N LEU A 103 8.74 7.48 9.41
CA LEU A 103 8.07 6.32 9.98
C LEU A 103 7.09 6.73 11.10
N LYS A 104 7.40 7.80 11.82
CA LYS A 104 6.50 8.40 12.80
C LYS A 104 5.21 8.92 12.15
N VAL A 105 5.30 9.57 10.98
CA VAL A 105 4.14 10.03 10.22
C VAL A 105 3.20 8.87 9.89
N TRP A 106 3.74 7.74 9.40
CA TRP A 106 2.95 6.53 9.15
C TRP A 106 2.29 6.01 10.43
N LYS A 107 3.05 5.86 11.52
CA LYS A 107 2.51 5.35 12.78
C LYS A 107 1.33 6.18 13.31
N GLU A 108 1.43 7.50 13.20
CA GLU A 108 0.47 8.44 13.81
C GLU A 108 -0.73 8.77 12.92
N ASN A 109 -0.55 8.82 11.59
CA ASN A 109 -1.59 9.30 10.67
C ASN A 109 -2.28 8.18 9.87
N SER A 110 -1.83 6.93 10.00
CA SER A 110 -2.47 5.79 9.31
C SER A 110 -3.88 5.45 9.82
N PRO A 111 -4.18 5.45 11.13
CA PRO A 111 -5.50 5.06 11.63
C PRO A 111 -6.62 5.87 11.00
N GLY A 112 -7.56 5.19 10.33
CA GLY A 112 -8.72 5.81 9.67
C GLY A 112 -8.42 6.55 8.35
N ASN A 113 -7.18 6.52 7.86
CA ASN A 113 -6.80 7.17 6.59
C ASN A 113 -6.10 6.23 5.60
N ILE A 114 -5.43 5.19 6.10
CA ILE A 114 -4.62 4.26 5.31
C ILE A 114 -5.19 2.86 5.44
N VAL A 115 -5.25 2.17 4.32
CA VAL A 115 -5.68 0.78 4.22
C VAL A 115 -4.49 -0.09 3.87
N TRP A 116 -4.31 -1.21 4.55
CA TRP A 116 -3.40 -2.26 4.10
C TRP A 116 -4.22 -3.47 3.70
N GLY A 117 -4.27 -3.78 2.41
CA GLY A 117 -5.10 -4.84 1.88
C GLY A 117 -4.31 -5.92 1.16
N ILE A 118 -4.68 -7.17 1.41
CA ILE A 118 -4.41 -8.28 0.50
C ILE A 118 -5.57 -8.33 -0.49
N ILE A 119 -5.26 -8.13 -1.77
CA ILE A 119 -6.23 -8.12 -2.86
C ILE A 119 -6.12 -9.44 -3.61
N VAL A 120 -7.26 -10.09 -3.81
CA VAL A 120 -7.39 -11.36 -4.50
C VAL A 120 -8.38 -11.18 -5.63
N ALA A 121 -7.99 -11.58 -6.84
CA ALA A 121 -8.89 -11.55 -7.98
C ALA A 121 -8.59 -12.68 -8.96
N GLN A 122 -9.62 -13.34 -9.48
CA GLN A 122 -9.47 -14.34 -10.53
C GLN A 122 -9.77 -13.75 -11.90
N LYS A 123 -8.90 -13.99 -12.87
CA LYS A 123 -9.17 -13.71 -14.27
C LYS A 123 -10.18 -14.72 -14.80
N THR A 124 -11.37 -14.28 -15.19
CA THR A 124 -12.45 -15.18 -15.64
C THR A 124 -12.64 -15.16 -17.14
N HIS A 125 -12.22 -14.09 -17.82
CA HIS A 125 -12.34 -13.96 -19.27
C HIS A 125 -11.20 -13.12 -19.84
N LYS A 126 -11.05 -13.15 -21.17
CA LYS A 126 -10.17 -12.23 -21.88
C LYS A 126 -10.94 -10.96 -22.19
N VAL A 127 -10.25 -9.82 -22.10
CA VAL A 127 -10.72 -8.54 -22.63
C VAL A 127 -10.03 -8.37 -23.99
N GLU A 128 -10.79 -8.00 -25.00
CA GLU A 128 -10.31 -7.75 -26.37
C GLU A 128 -9.53 -6.44 -26.49
#